data_AF-A0A0N4Y2X5-F1
#
_entry.id   AF-A0A0N4Y2X5-F1
#
_cell.length_a   1.000
_cell.length_b   1.000
_cell.length_c   1.000
_cell.angle_alpha   90.00
_cell.angle_beta   90.00
_cell.angle_gamma   90.00
#
_symmetry.space_group_name_H-M   'P 1'
#
loop_
_entity.id
_entity.type
_entity.pdbx_description
1 polymer ?
#
loop_
_entity_poly.entity_id
_entity_poly.type
_entity_poly.pdbx_seq_one_letter_code
_entity_poly.pdbx_strand_id
1 'polypeptide(L)'
;MTSVMHVFYILLLTLSVTLSRCGTHTGPPRKIAVIGEGVIGLSTAFAIKQRDPRAQITVFHDRPFEETLSRGIAGLFRIDKSTPLSRLYGNETFVHLAKLWRTLGGFSGVQLLSGHILSEDLELLQDQERAYGDIVYNFRYLDDRELHSQFVLEDE
;
A
#
# COMPACT_ATOMS: atom_id res chain seq x y z
N MET A 1 39.89 4.46 -33.71
CA MET A 1 39.35 5.75 -33.18
C MET A 1 37.82 5.90 -33.34
N THR A 2 37.10 4.91 -33.89
CA THR A 2 35.65 4.98 -34.16
C THR A 2 34.75 4.45 -33.02
N SER A 3 35.29 3.57 -32.17
CA SER A 3 34.54 2.95 -31.05
C SER A 3 34.34 3.89 -29.85
N VAL A 4 35.33 4.74 -29.54
CA VAL A 4 35.27 5.68 -28.40
C VAL A 4 34.22 6.78 -28.65
N MET A 5 34.03 7.20 -29.90
CA MET A 5 33.03 8.21 -30.27
C MET A 5 31.58 7.69 -30.13
N HIS A 6 31.33 6.40 -30.36
CA HIS A 6 29.99 5.81 -30.21
C HIS A 6 29.59 5.68 -28.73
N VAL A 7 30.52 5.32 -27.86
CA VAL A 7 30.28 5.21 -26.41
C VAL A 7 29.98 6.60 -25.81
N PHE A 8 30.66 7.65 -26.26
CA PHE A 8 30.39 9.03 -25.85
C PHE A 8 29.00 9.51 -26.27
N TYR A 9 28.56 9.16 -27.48
CA TYR A 9 27.26 9.59 -28.01
C TYR A 9 26.09 8.94 -27.25
N ILE A 10 26.22 7.66 -26.89
CA ILE A 10 25.22 6.94 -26.09
C ILE A 10 25.15 7.50 -24.67
N LEU A 11 26.30 7.82 -24.06
CA LEU A 11 26.35 8.41 -22.71
C LEU A 11 25.70 9.81 -22.68
N LEU A 12 25.95 10.64 -23.69
CA LEU A 12 25.34 11.98 -23.83
C LEU A 12 23.82 11.92 -24.04
N LEU A 13 23.32 10.95 -24.81
CA LEU A 13 21.88 10.72 -24.98
C LEU A 13 21.20 10.27 -23.69
N THR A 14 21.85 9.42 -22.88
CA THR A 14 21.30 9.02 -21.57
C THR A 14 21.31 10.17 -20.54
N LEU A 15 22.29 11.08 -20.61
CA LEU A 15 22.33 12.28 -19.77
C LEU A 15 21.23 13.29 -20.14
N SER A 16 20.92 13.42 -21.44
CA SER A 16 19.84 14.31 -21.90
C SER A 16 18.45 13.80 -21.51
N VAL A 17 18.26 12.48 -21.38
CA VAL A 17 16.97 11.89 -20.97
C VAL A 17 16.76 11.99 -19.44
N THR A 18 17.84 12.07 -18.66
CA THR A 18 17.75 12.22 -17.19
C THR A 18 17.56 13.66 -16.72
N LEU A 19 17.92 14.68 -17.52
CA LEU A 19 17.65 16.08 -17.17
C LEU A 19 16.23 16.58 -17.54
N SER A 20 15.44 15.83 -18.29
CA SER A 20 14.15 16.31 -18.83
C SER A 20 12.92 16.07 -17.95
N ARG A 21 13.10 15.95 -16.62
CA ARG A 21 11.96 15.85 -15.67
C ARG A 21 11.96 16.82 -14.50
N CYS A 22 12.86 17.80 -14.49
CA CYS A 22 12.70 18.96 -13.63
C CYS A 22 11.97 20.06 -14.42
N GLY A 23 10.68 19.82 -14.71
CA GLY A 23 9.80 20.90 -15.12
C GLY A 23 9.75 21.89 -13.97
N THR A 24 10.47 23.01 -14.06
CA THR A 24 10.26 24.15 -13.18
C THR A 24 8.82 24.59 -13.39
N HIS A 25 7.93 24.13 -12.51
CA HIS A 25 6.52 24.51 -12.56
C HIS A 25 6.42 25.98 -12.20
N THR A 26 6.45 26.86 -13.21
CA THR A 26 6.38 28.32 -13.09
C THR A 26 4.95 28.85 -12.99
N GLY A 27 3.94 27.97 -13.07
CA GLY A 27 2.52 28.35 -12.92
C GLY A 27 2.08 28.50 -11.46
N PRO A 28 0.97 29.23 -11.21
CA PRO A 28 0.39 29.37 -9.87
C PRO A 28 0.07 28.00 -9.25
N PRO A 29 0.03 27.90 -7.91
CA PRO A 29 -0.30 26.65 -7.23
C PRO A 29 -1.71 26.20 -7.62
N ARG A 30 -1.85 24.90 -7.93
CA ARG A 30 -3.16 24.31 -8.23
C ARG A 30 -3.98 24.23 -6.95
N LYS A 31 -5.22 24.70 -7.01
CA LYS A 31 -6.20 24.58 -5.93
C LYS A 31 -7.02 23.31 -6.15
N ILE A 32 -7.01 22.40 -5.19
CA ILE A 32 -7.64 21.08 -5.30
C ILE A 32 -8.57 20.91 -4.10
N ALA A 33 -9.84 20.59 -4.38
CA ALA A 33 -10.80 20.20 -3.36
C ALA A 33 -10.86 18.67 -3.29
N VAL A 34 -10.76 18.12 -2.08
CA VAL A 34 -10.99 16.70 -1.80
C VAL A 34 -12.24 16.60 -0.95
N ILE A 35 -13.19 15.76 -1.34
CA ILE A 35 -14.45 15.55 -0.61
C ILE A 35 -14.36 14.21 0.13
N GLY A 36 -14.41 14.28 1.46
CA GLY A 36 -14.30 13.16 2.40
C GLY A 36 -13.00 13.18 3.20
N GLU A 37 -13.09 13.11 4.53
CA GLU A 37 -11.95 13.00 5.45
C GLU A 37 -11.66 11.57 5.92
N GLY A 38 -12.28 10.57 5.29
CA GLY A 38 -11.94 9.16 5.52
C GLY A 38 -10.58 8.76 4.93
N VAL A 39 -10.21 7.50 5.12
CA VAL A 39 -8.91 6.96 4.70
C VAL A 39 -8.61 7.19 3.22
N ILE A 40 -9.61 7.06 2.34
CA ILE A 40 -9.44 7.29 0.89
C ILE A 40 -9.20 8.77 0.58
N GLY A 41 -9.96 9.67 1.20
CA GLY A 41 -9.84 11.11 0.96
C GLY A 41 -8.50 11.65 1.46
N LEU A 42 -8.13 11.33 2.70
CA LEU A 42 -6.88 11.81 3.29
C LEU A 42 -5.64 11.19 2.63
N SER A 43 -5.65 9.89 2.31
CA SER A 43 -4.53 9.28 1.58
C SER A 43 -4.36 9.86 0.18
N THR A 44 -5.46 10.15 -0.52
CA THR A 44 -5.44 10.82 -1.83
C THR A 44 -4.89 12.23 -1.72
N ALA A 45 -5.40 13.03 -0.77
CA ALA A 45 -4.90 14.39 -0.50
C ALA A 45 -3.39 14.37 -0.21
N PHE A 46 -2.94 13.43 0.63
CA PHE A 46 -1.53 13.26 0.96
C PHE A 46 -0.68 12.87 -0.25
N ALA A 47 -1.12 11.89 -1.05
CA ALA A 47 -0.41 11.46 -2.26
C ALA A 47 -0.26 12.59 -3.29
N ILE A 48 -1.31 13.40 -3.48
CA ILE A 48 -1.25 14.60 -4.32
C ILE A 48 -0.21 15.58 -3.77
N LYS A 49 -0.23 15.85 -2.46
CA LYS A 49 0.70 16.79 -1.82
C LYS A 49 2.15 16.32 -1.87
N GLN A 50 2.39 15.02 -1.76
CA GLN A 50 3.72 14.43 -1.93
C GLN A 50 4.25 14.58 -3.36
N ARG A 51 3.37 14.44 -4.36
CA ARG A 51 3.74 14.55 -5.78
C ARG A 51 3.88 15.99 -6.26
N ASP A 52 3.04 16.89 -5.77
CA ASP A 52 3.11 18.34 -6.02
C ASP A 52 3.02 19.10 -4.68
N PRO A 53 4.17 19.41 -4.05
CA PRO A 53 4.20 20.15 -2.80
C PRO A 53 3.56 21.53 -2.86
N ARG A 54 3.42 22.12 -4.06
CA ARG A 54 2.81 23.44 -4.25
C ARG A 54 1.29 23.37 -4.33
N ALA A 55 0.70 22.18 -4.50
CA ALA A 55 -0.75 22.01 -4.52
C ALA A 55 -1.37 22.55 -3.21
N GLN A 56 -2.37 23.41 -3.36
CA GLN A 56 -3.20 23.90 -2.26
C GLN A 56 -4.41 22.99 -2.16
N ILE A 57 -4.44 22.15 -1.13
CA ILE A 57 -5.48 21.14 -0.95
C ILE A 57 -6.40 21.58 0.17
N THR A 58 -7.70 21.59 -0.10
CA THR A 58 -8.75 21.78 0.91
C THR A 58 -9.56 20.49 1.00
N VAL A 59 -9.67 19.91 2.18
CA VAL A 59 -10.51 18.75 2.44
C VAL A 59 -11.86 19.24 2.97
N PHE A 60 -12.94 18.82 2.33
CA PHE A 60 -14.32 19.08 2.74
C PHE A 60 -14.94 17.79 3.25
N HIS A 61 -15.73 17.86 4.31
CA HIS A 61 -16.42 16.72 4.91
C HIS A 61 -17.75 17.19 5.51
N ASP A 62 -18.72 16.28 5.61
CA ASP A 62 -20.09 16.55 6.08
C ASP A 62 -20.31 16.22 7.57
N ARG A 63 -19.38 15.48 8.18
CA ARG A 63 -19.43 15.01 9.57
C ARG A 63 -18.01 14.88 10.14
N PRO A 64 -17.81 14.86 11.47
CA PRO A 64 -16.51 14.62 12.08
C PRO A 64 -15.91 13.24 11.76
N PHE A 65 -14.59 13.10 11.87
CA PHE A 65 -13.88 11.86 11.54
C PHE A 65 -14.38 10.67 12.36
N GLU A 66 -14.74 10.91 13.62
CA GLU A 66 -15.26 9.93 14.57
C GLU A 66 -16.55 9.23 14.07
N GLU A 67 -17.29 9.89 13.20
CA GLU A 67 -18.55 9.40 12.61
C GLU A 67 -18.35 8.81 11.20
N THR A 68 -17.10 8.74 10.73
CA THR A 68 -16.79 8.13 9.42
C THR A 68 -16.64 6.62 9.52
N LEU A 69 -16.93 5.92 8.42
CA LEU A 69 -16.67 4.48 8.31
C LEU A 69 -15.21 4.12 8.61
N SER A 70 -14.27 5.00 8.24
CA SER A 70 -12.84 4.79 8.46
C SER A 70 -12.45 4.67 9.94
N ARG A 71 -13.23 5.26 10.86
CA ARG A 71 -13.01 5.13 12.30
C ARG A 71 -13.41 3.77 12.86
N GLY A 72 -14.42 3.13 12.25
CA GLY A 72 -15.09 1.92 12.76
C GLY A 72 -14.66 0.61 12.11
N ILE A 73 -13.64 0.61 11.23
CA ILE A 73 -13.14 -0.61 10.59
C ILE A 73 -12.33 -1.49 11.56
N ALA A 74 -12.20 -2.78 11.24
CA ALA A 74 -11.39 -3.72 12.00
C ALA A 74 -9.87 -3.44 11.95
N GLY A 75 -9.39 -2.75 10.90
CA GLY A 75 -7.98 -2.35 10.77
C GLY A 75 -7.02 -3.45 10.31
N LEU A 76 -7.52 -4.63 9.93
CA LEU A 76 -6.69 -5.71 9.38
C LEU A 76 -6.44 -5.51 7.88
N PHE A 77 -5.19 -5.59 7.45
CA PHE A 77 -4.82 -5.58 6.04
C PHE A 77 -5.11 -6.95 5.42
N ARG A 78 -6.01 -6.99 4.42
CA ARG A 78 -6.35 -8.20 3.66
C ARG A 78 -6.67 -7.84 2.20
N ILE A 79 -6.37 -8.75 1.27
CA ILE A 79 -6.81 -8.65 -0.13
C ILE A 79 -7.79 -9.79 -0.39
N ASP A 80 -9.06 -9.45 -0.67
CA ASP A 80 -10.12 -10.46 -0.81
C ASP A 80 -10.07 -11.22 -2.13
N LYS A 81 -9.67 -10.55 -3.22
CA LYS A 81 -9.68 -11.13 -4.58
C LYS A 81 -8.32 -11.00 -5.22
N SER A 82 -7.84 -12.09 -5.83
CA SER A 82 -6.59 -12.13 -6.59
C SER A 82 -6.71 -11.51 -8.00
N THR A 83 -7.38 -10.37 -8.13
CA THR A 83 -7.38 -9.65 -9.41
C THR A 83 -6.07 -8.89 -9.60
N PRO A 84 -5.60 -8.66 -10.85
CA PRO A 84 -4.38 -7.88 -11.08
C PRO A 84 -4.41 -6.50 -10.43
N LEU A 85 -5.56 -5.84 -10.44
CA LEU A 85 -5.73 -4.50 -9.86
C LEU A 85 -5.71 -4.52 -8.33
N SER A 86 -6.39 -5.49 -7.71
CA SER A 86 -6.39 -5.68 -6.25
C SER A 86 -4.99 -5.98 -5.73
N ARG A 87 -4.24 -6.84 -6.43
CA ARG A 87 -2.84 -7.17 -6.10
C ARG A 87 -1.92 -5.95 -6.24
N LEU A 88 -2.06 -5.19 -7.34
CA LEU A 88 -1.26 -3.98 -7.55
C LEU A 88 -1.44 -2.97 -6.42
N TYR A 89 -2.69 -2.59 -6.13
CA TYR A 89 -2.98 -1.60 -5.08
C TYR A 89 -2.71 -2.13 -3.68
N GLY A 90 -2.99 -3.40 -3.43
CA GLY A 90 -2.69 -4.03 -2.15
C GLY A 90 -1.19 -4.10 -1.87
N ASN A 91 -0.35 -4.45 -2.85
CA ASN A 91 1.09 -4.45 -2.68
C ASN A 91 1.64 -3.04 -2.37
N GLU A 92 1.27 -2.03 -3.17
CA GLU A 92 1.66 -0.63 -2.94
C GLU A 92 1.23 -0.15 -1.54
N THR A 93 0.02 -0.51 -1.11
CA THR A 93 -0.50 -0.18 0.22
C THR A 93 0.31 -0.89 1.31
N PHE A 94 0.59 -2.18 1.16
CA PHE A 94 1.36 -2.95 2.14
C PHE A 94 2.78 -2.39 2.31
N VAL A 95 3.46 -2.07 1.20
CA VAL A 95 4.79 -1.45 1.23
C VAL A 95 4.75 -0.12 1.97
N HIS A 96 3.73 0.71 1.73
CA HIS A 96 3.57 1.98 2.42
C HIS A 96 3.31 1.80 3.92
N LEU A 97 2.38 0.92 4.32
CA LEU A 97 2.07 0.63 5.72
C LEU A 97 3.31 0.09 6.45
N ALA A 98 4.06 -0.82 5.81
CA ALA A 98 5.27 -1.37 6.36
C ALA A 98 6.39 -0.32 6.50
N LYS A 99 6.44 0.68 5.62
CA LYS A 99 7.32 1.84 5.78
C LYS A 99 6.92 2.66 7.00
N LEU A 100 5.64 3.00 7.14
CA LEU A 100 5.13 3.77 8.29
C LEU A 100 5.46 3.08 9.61
N TRP A 101 5.20 1.77 9.72
CA TRP A 101 5.56 0.99 10.90
C TRP A 101 7.07 1.04 11.20
N ARG A 102 7.94 0.88 10.19
CA ARG A 102 9.40 0.96 10.40
C ARG A 102 9.89 2.34 10.82
N THR A 103 9.28 3.40 10.30
CA THR A 103 9.78 4.77 10.51
C THR A 103 9.15 5.48 11.71
N LEU A 104 7.88 5.17 12.02
CA LEU A 104 7.09 5.85 13.03
C LEU A 104 6.61 4.90 14.14
N GLY A 105 6.69 3.58 13.94
CA GLY A 105 6.20 2.59 14.90
C GLY A 105 4.72 2.77 15.20
N GLY A 106 4.34 2.51 16.45
CA GLY A 106 2.95 2.60 16.90
C GLY A 106 2.33 4.00 16.76
N PHE A 107 3.12 5.06 16.64
CA PHE A 107 2.61 6.41 16.48
C PHE A 107 1.82 6.59 15.17
N SER A 108 2.15 5.84 14.11
CA SER A 108 1.39 5.91 12.86
C SER A 108 0.05 5.18 12.91
N GLY A 109 -0.27 4.49 14.02
CA GLY A 109 -1.43 3.60 14.11
C GLY A 109 -1.28 2.31 13.29
N VAL A 110 -0.07 2.00 12.80
CA VAL A 110 0.23 0.78 12.04
C VAL A 110 1.12 -0.12 12.88
N GLN A 111 0.70 -1.38 13.06
CA GLN A 111 1.38 -2.40 13.85
C GLN A 111 1.48 -3.69 13.03
N LEU A 112 2.55 -4.46 13.23
CA LEU A 112 2.61 -5.83 12.71
C LEU A 112 1.83 -6.76 13.64
N LEU A 113 0.98 -7.58 13.05
CA LEU A 113 0.21 -8.59 13.75
C LEU A 113 0.41 -9.94 13.07
N SER A 114 0.84 -10.94 13.84
CA SER A 114 0.80 -12.34 13.42
C SER A 114 -0.58 -12.92 13.70
N GLY A 115 -1.06 -13.81 12.84
CA GLY A 115 -2.33 -14.50 13.04
C GLY A 115 -2.53 -15.65 12.06
N HIS A 116 -3.64 -16.36 12.23
CA HIS A 116 -4.03 -17.48 11.37
C HIS A 116 -5.33 -17.14 10.65
N ILE A 117 -5.45 -17.60 9.40
CA ILE A 117 -6.72 -17.60 8.66
C ILE A 117 -7.14 -19.06 8.53
N LEU A 118 -8.28 -19.40 9.10
CA LEU A 118 -8.83 -20.75 9.12
C LEU A 118 -10.06 -20.81 8.20
N SER A 119 -10.21 -21.92 7.49
CA SER A 119 -11.39 -22.21 6.68
C SER A 119 -11.53 -23.71 6.53
N GLU A 120 -12.78 -24.18 6.43
CA GLU A 120 -13.12 -25.55 6.03
C GLU A 120 -13.04 -25.73 4.50
N ASP A 121 -12.92 -24.63 3.75
CA ASP A 121 -12.83 -24.62 2.30
C ASP A 121 -11.38 -24.36 1.85
N LEU A 122 -10.77 -25.39 1.26
CA LEU A 122 -9.41 -25.32 0.76
C LEU A 122 -9.25 -24.34 -0.42
N GLU A 123 -10.27 -24.20 -1.27
CA GLU A 123 -10.22 -23.27 -2.40
C GLU A 123 -10.15 -21.82 -1.92
N LEU A 124 -10.91 -21.47 -0.87
CA LEU A 124 -10.85 -20.14 -0.25
C LEU A 124 -9.46 -19.83 0.33
N LEU A 125 -8.80 -20.81 0.94
CA LEU A 125 -7.43 -20.64 1.45
C LEU A 125 -6.41 -20.46 0.32
N GLN A 126 -6.53 -21.25 -0.76
CA GLN A 126 -5.69 -21.09 -1.93
C GLN A 126 -5.92 -19.75 -2.64
N ASP A 127 -7.16 -19.24 -2.64
CA ASP A 127 -7.46 -17.90 -3.15
C ASP A 127 -6.81 -16.79 -2.33
N GLN A 128 -6.74 -16.94 -1.00
CA GLN A 128 -6.03 -16.00 -0.13
C GLN A 128 -4.52 -16.02 -0.41
N GLU A 129 -3.92 -17.21 -0.58
CA GLU A 129 -2.52 -17.34 -0.99
C GLU A 129 -2.26 -16.63 -2.33
N ARG A 130 -3.08 -16.90 -3.35
CA ARG A 130 -3.00 -16.20 -4.65
C ARG A 130 -3.16 -14.70 -4.51
N ALA A 131 -4.04 -14.24 -3.62
CA ALA A 131 -4.35 -12.83 -3.47
C ALA A 131 -3.19 -12.03 -2.84
N TYR A 132 -2.47 -12.56 -1.85
CA TYR A 132 -1.42 -11.78 -1.17
C TYR A 132 -0.36 -12.58 -0.41
N GLY A 133 -0.26 -13.90 -0.61
CA GLY A 133 0.73 -14.73 0.09
C GLY A 133 2.18 -14.28 -0.15
N ASP A 134 2.47 -13.77 -1.34
CA ASP A 134 3.78 -13.21 -1.71
C ASP A 134 3.97 -11.74 -1.34
N ILE A 135 2.93 -11.07 -0.85
CA ILE A 135 2.95 -9.65 -0.46
C ILE A 135 3.22 -9.50 1.04
N VAL A 136 2.59 -10.32 1.88
CA VAL A 136 2.69 -10.22 3.34
C VAL A 136 3.91 -10.97 3.88
N TYR A 137 4.29 -10.65 5.13
CA TYR A 137 5.42 -11.32 5.77
C TYR A 137 5.09 -12.77 6.13
N ASN A 138 6.04 -13.66 5.82
CA ASN A 138 6.09 -15.04 6.31
C ASN A 138 4.78 -15.83 6.11
N PHE A 139 4.10 -15.63 4.97
CA PHE A 139 2.96 -16.46 4.62
C PHE A 139 3.39 -17.92 4.51
N ARG A 140 2.61 -18.80 5.14
CA ARG A 140 2.77 -20.25 5.07
C ARG A 140 1.49 -20.92 5.54
N TYR A 141 1.30 -22.18 5.14
CA TYR A 141 0.32 -23.05 5.75
C TYR A 141 0.74 -23.44 7.17
N LEU A 142 -0.26 -23.73 8.00
CA LEU A 142 -0.03 -24.25 9.36
C LEU A 142 0.59 -25.64 9.28
N ASP A 143 1.52 -25.91 10.18
CA ASP A 143 1.97 -27.28 10.41
C ASP A 143 0.91 -28.08 11.18
N ASP A 144 1.03 -29.41 11.22
CA ASP A 144 0.06 -30.26 11.90
C ASP A 144 -0.11 -29.83 13.37
N ARG A 145 0.98 -29.53 14.08
CA ARG A 145 0.91 -29.14 15.49
C ARG A 145 0.12 -27.84 15.68
N GLU A 146 0.37 -26.83 14.84
CA GLU A 146 -0.34 -25.55 14.86
C GLU A 146 -1.81 -25.70 14.50
N LEU A 147 -2.14 -26.57 13.54
CA LEU A 147 -3.52 -26.86 13.17
C LEU A 147 -4.26 -27.53 14.32
N HIS A 148 -3.66 -28.55 14.94
CA HIS A 148 -4.25 -29.23 16.10
C HIS A 148 -4.43 -28.27 17.28
N SER A 149 -3.55 -27.28 17.47
CA SER A 149 -3.71 -26.31 18.55
C SER A 149 -4.85 -25.31 18.33
N GLN A 150 -5.44 -25.21 17.12
CA GLN A 150 -6.57 -24.33 16.86
C GLN A 150 -7.91 -24.91 17.34
N PHE A 151 -7.97 -26.22 17.55
CA PHE A 151 -9.19 -26.92 17.95
C PHE A 151 -8.99 -27.50 19.34
N VAL A 152 -9.87 -27.13 20.27
CA VAL A 152 -10.00 -27.88 21.52
C VAL A 152 -10.79 -29.14 21.16
N LEU A 153 -10.10 -30.25 20.93
CA LEU A 153 -10.77 -31.54 20.89
C LEU A 153 -11.16 -31.86 22.32
N GLU A 154 -12.47 -31.97 22.59
CA GLU A 154 -12.94 -32.56 23.83
C GLU A 154 -12.53 -34.04 23.82
N ASP A 155 -11.81 -34.48 24.85
CA ASP A 155 -11.52 -35.89 25.05
C ASP A 155 -12.84 -36.61 25.36
N GLU A 156 -13.39 -37.36 24.38
CA GLU A 156 -14.48 -38.33 24.60
C GLU A 156 -13.98 -39.61 25.28
#